data_AF-A0A532E8U4-F1
#
_entry.id   AF-A0A532E8U4-F1
#
_cell.length_a   1.000
_cell.length_b   1.000
_cell.length_c   1.000
_cell.angle_alpha   90.00
_cell.angle_beta   90.00
_cell.angle_gamma   90.00
#
_symmetry.space_group_name_H-M   'P 1'
#
loop_
_entity.id
_entity.type
_entity.pdbx_description
1 polymer ?
#
loop_
_entity_poly.entity_id
_entity_poly.type
_entity_poly.pdbx_seq_one_letter_code
_entity_poly.pdbx_strand_id
1 'polypeptide(L)'
;MLTKPIAFLGGGQMAEALIGGLLAAGACEPASICATDPVAARRDALKSRFGIRVGDENAKAVREADLVVLAVKPQAMPAVLSDAGQACAGKFIVSIAAGVTTAWIRERIVTPRGIVRAMPNTPALVREGVTALTCQPDLQSDDLAAVRTLFEAVGSVVSVEERLMDAVTGLSGSGPAYVFVAIEA
;
A
#
# COMPACT_ATOMS: atom_id res chain seq x y z
N MET A 1 8.06 14.80 -6.13
CA MET A 1 7.76 13.77 -7.14
C MET A 1 8.47 12.49 -6.73
N LEU A 2 7.74 11.37 -6.63
CA LEU A 2 8.27 10.04 -6.46
C LEU A 2 8.94 9.61 -7.77
N THR A 3 10.26 9.62 -7.79
CA THR A 3 11.07 9.25 -8.97
C THR A 3 11.39 7.75 -9.03
N LYS A 4 11.15 7.04 -7.92
CA LYS A 4 11.43 5.61 -7.77
C LYS A 4 10.25 4.77 -8.30
N PRO A 5 10.48 3.67 -9.04
CA PRO A 5 9.39 2.82 -9.52
C PRO A 5 8.67 2.10 -8.36
N ILE A 6 7.35 1.99 -8.47
CA ILE A 6 6.45 1.45 -7.44
C ILE A 6 5.75 0.21 -7.97
N ALA A 7 5.77 -0.88 -7.20
CA ALA A 7 4.97 -2.08 -7.45
C ALA A 7 3.85 -2.19 -6.42
N PHE A 8 2.60 -2.28 -6.87
CA PHE A 8 1.46 -2.65 -6.04
C PHE A 8 1.18 -4.15 -6.21
N LEU A 9 1.37 -4.94 -5.16
CA LEU A 9 1.00 -6.35 -5.15
C LEU A 9 -0.44 -6.48 -4.67
N GLY A 10 -1.35 -6.78 -5.59
CA GLY A 10 -2.79 -6.69 -5.38
C GLY A 10 -3.35 -5.41 -6.00
N GLY A 11 -4.34 -5.58 -6.88
CA GLY A 11 -4.94 -4.49 -7.63
C GLY A 11 -6.23 -3.96 -7.02
N GLY A 12 -6.57 -4.28 -5.76
CA GLY A 12 -7.87 -3.99 -5.15
C GLY A 12 -8.23 -2.49 -5.06
N GLN A 13 -9.38 -2.19 -4.43
CA GLN A 13 -9.91 -0.83 -4.31
C GLN A 13 -8.93 0.15 -3.66
N MET A 14 -8.21 -0.28 -2.61
CA MET A 14 -7.25 0.59 -1.95
C MET A 14 -6.00 0.87 -2.81
N ALA A 15 -5.51 -0.13 -3.55
CA ALA A 15 -4.43 0.09 -4.51
C ALA A 15 -4.86 1.08 -5.60
N GLU A 16 -6.07 0.92 -6.13
CA GLU A 16 -6.65 1.85 -7.12
C GLU A 16 -6.79 3.27 -6.58
N ALA A 17 -7.21 3.46 -5.33
CA ALA A 17 -7.28 4.78 -4.72
C ALA A 17 -5.90 5.43 -4.59
N LEU A 18 -4.90 4.69 -4.10
CA LEU A 18 -3.53 5.17 -3.97
C LEU A 18 -2.93 5.52 -5.33
N ILE A 19 -3.07 4.64 -6.32
CA ILE A 19 -2.63 4.88 -7.71
C ILE A 19 -3.30 6.13 -8.27
N GLY A 20 -4.63 6.22 -8.16
CA GLY A 20 -5.38 7.36 -8.67
C GLY A 20 -5.06 8.68 -7.95
N GLY A 21 -4.81 8.64 -6.64
CA GLY A 21 -4.38 9.79 -5.85
C GLY A 21 -3.00 10.28 -6.28
N LEU A 22 -2.03 9.37 -6.35
CA LEU A 22 -0.65 9.69 -6.78
C LEU A 22 -0.62 10.37 -8.16
N LEU A 23 -1.33 9.79 -9.13
CA LEU A 23 -1.37 10.32 -10.50
C LEU A 23 -2.08 11.66 -10.56
N ALA A 24 -3.19 11.82 -9.85
CA ALA A 24 -3.92 13.09 -9.80
C ALA A 24 -3.12 14.22 -9.13
N ALA A 25 -2.27 13.89 -8.16
CA ALA A 25 -1.38 14.84 -7.51
C ALA A 25 -0.13 15.16 -8.34
N GLY A 26 0.07 14.54 -9.51
CA GLY A 26 1.33 14.65 -10.26
C GLY A 26 2.54 14.11 -9.49
N ALA A 27 2.30 13.24 -8.51
CA ALA A 27 3.35 12.75 -7.62
C ALA A 27 4.23 11.71 -8.33
N CYS A 28 3.73 11.02 -9.35
CA CYS A 28 4.50 10.10 -10.17
C CYS A 28 3.93 10.00 -11.59
N GLU A 29 4.73 9.48 -12.51
CA GLU A 29 4.30 9.14 -13.86
C GLU A 29 3.65 7.74 -13.89
N PRO A 30 2.63 7.52 -14.74
CA PRO A 30 2.03 6.20 -14.92
C PRO A 30 3.04 5.08 -15.23
N ALA A 31 4.08 5.40 -16.01
CA ALA A 31 5.13 4.45 -16.38
C ALA A 31 5.94 3.94 -15.17
N SER A 32 6.01 4.72 -14.10
CA SER A 32 6.71 4.38 -12.85
C SER A 32 5.88 3.46 -11.95
N ILE A 33 4.62 3.19 -12.27
CA ILE A 33 3.75 2.31 -11.49
C ILE A 33 3.55 0.98 -12.23
N CYS A 34 3.68 -0.12 -11.50
CA CYS A 34 3.23 -1.44 -11.88
C CYS A 34 2.25 -1.97 -10.83
N ALA A 35 1.14 -2.60 -11.25
CA ALA A 35 0.22 -3.29 -10.35
C ALA A 35 0.01 -4.74 -10.77
N THR A 36 -0.06 -5.65 -9.80
CA THR A 36 -0.37 -7.05 -10.04
C THR A 36 -1.72 -7.44 -9.47
N ASP A 37 -2.45 -8.28 -10.20
CA ASP A 37 -3.71 -8.87 -9.72
C ASP A 37 -3.96 -10.21 -10.42
N PRO A 38 -4.40 -11.27 -9.71
CA PRO A 38 -4.72 -12.55 -10.35
C PRO A 38 -5.90 -12.44 -11.35
N VAL A 39 -6.81 -11.48 -11.17
CA VAL A 39 -8.01 -11.33 -12.00
C VAL A 39 -7.71 -10.46 -13.22
N ALA A 40 -7.81 -11.03 -14.43
CA ALA A 40 -7.53 -10.34 -15.69
C ALA A 40 -8.37 -9.06 -15.87
N ALA A 41 -9.68 -9.14 -15.63
CA ALA A 41 -10.58 -7.98 -15.70
C ALA A 41 -10.13 -6.84 -14.77
N ARG A 42 -9.51 -7.16 -13.63
CA ARG A 42 -9.01 -6.15 -12.71
C ARG A 42 -7.77 -5.47 -13.25
N ARG A 43 -6.86 -6.22 -13.87
CA ARG A 43 -5.68 -5.67 -14.58
C ARG A 43 -6.09 -4.76 -15.72
N ASP A 44 -7.07 -5.17 -16.52
CA ASP A 44 -7.58 -4.37 -17.64
C ASP A 44 -8.20 -3.05 -17.17
N ALA A 45 -8.97 -3.08 -16.07
CA ALA A 45 -9.54 -1.89 -15.47
C ALA A 45 -8.46 -0.91 -15.00
N LEU A 46 -7.42 -1.38 -14.29
CA LEU A 46 -6.31 -0.54 -13.83
C LEU A 46 -5.53 0.08 -15.00
N LYS A 47 -5.23 -0.74 -16.02
CA LYS A 47 -4.52 -0.28 -17.22
C LYS A 47 -5.33 0.77 -17.98
N SER A 48 -6.62 0.50 -18.21
CA SER A 48 -7.50 1.43 -18.94
C SER A 48 -7.73 2.74 -18.19
N ARG A 49 -7.86 2.68 -16.86
CA ARG A 49 -8.16 3.85 -16.04
C ARG A 49 -6.95 4.76 -15.81
N PHE A 50 -5.76 4.16 -15.64
CA PHE A 50 -4.57 4.89 -15.18
C PHE A 50 -3.39 4.87 -16.14
N GLY A 51 -3.42 4.06 -17.20
CA GLY A 51 -2.29 3.94 -18.14
C GLY A 51 -1.03 3.32 -17.53
N ILE A 52 -1.15 2.64 -16.39
CA ILE A 52 -0.02 2.00 -15.69
C ILE A 52 0.33 0.65 -16.29
N ARG A 53 1.50 0.13 -15.92
CA ARG A 53 1.87 -1.27 -16.21
C ARG A 53 1.07 -2.21 -15.30
N VAL A 54 0.64 -3.34 -15.86
CA VAL A 54 -0.09 -4.38 -15.11
C VAL A 54 0.44 -5.76 -15.47
N GLY A 55 0.36 -6.69 -14.52
CA GLY A 55 0.78 -8.08 -14.71
C GLY A 55 0.17 -9.03 -13.69
N ASP A 56 0.44 -10.31 -13.82
CA ASP A 56 0.03 -11.37 -12.87
C ASP A 56 1.21 -11.98 -12.11
N GLU A 57 2.46 -11.66 -12.50
CA GLU A 57 3.68 -12.12 -11.85
C GLU A 57 4.20 -11.12 -10.80
N ASN A 58 3.99 -11.40 -9.51
CA ASN A 58 4.43 -10.51 -8.43
C ASN A 58 5.96 -10.33 -8.42
N ALA A 59 6.71 -11.42 -8.52
CA ALA A 59 8.17 -11.39 -8.48
C ALA A 59 8.77 -10.52 -9.60
N LYS A 60 8.13 -10.50 -10.78
CA LYS A 60 8.54 -9.65 -11.90
C LYS A 60 8.32 -8.17 -11.59
N ALA A 61 7.13 -7.82 -11.11
CA ALA A 61 6.82 -6.44 -10.71
C ALA A 61 7.75 -5.93 -9.62
N VAL A 62 8.07 -6.77 -8.61
CA VAL A 62 8.99 -6.42 -7.52
C VAL A 62 10.41 -6.16 -8.01
N ARG A 63 10.93 -6.97 -8.94
CA ARG A 63 12.31 -6.81 -9.45
C ARG A 63 12.54 -5.42 -10.05
N GLU A 64 11.53 -4.90 -10.75
CA GLU A 64 11.55 -3.60 -11.44
C GLU A 64 11.16 -2.41 -10.54
N ALA A 65 10.83 -2.65 -9.27
CA ALA A 65 10.42 -1.62 -8.33
C ALA A 65 11.45 -1.37 -7.24
N ASP A 66 11.47 -0.15 -6.70
CA ASP A 66 12.24 0.19 -5.49
C ASP A 66 11.35 0.22 -4.25
N LEU A 67 10.09 0.59 -4.43
CA LEU A 67 9.04 0.60 -3.41
C LEU A 67 7.98 -0.44 -3.77
N VAL A 68 7.69 -1.33 -2.83
CA VAL A 68 6.69 -2.40 -2.99
C VAL A 68 5.56 -2.18 -2.00
N VAL A 69 4.36 -1.96 -2.50
CA VAL A 69 3.12 -1.86 -1.72
C VAL A 69 2.45 -3.23 -1.67
N LEU A 70 2.40 -3.85 -0.50
CA LEU A 70 1.64 -5.07 -0.25
C LEU A 70 0.16 -4.71 -0.04
N ALA A 71 -0.63 -4.79 -1.11
CA ALA A 71 -2.02 -4.36 -1.20
C ALA A 71 -3.02 -5.52 -1.34
N VAL A 72 -2.66 -6.68 -0.82
CA VAL A 72 -3.52 -7.87 -0.77
C VAL A 72 -4.25 -7.98 0.56
N LYS A 73 -5.31 -8.80 0.57
CA LYS A 73 -5.98 -9.20 1.82
C LYS A 73 -5.01 -9.98 2.72
N PRO A 74 -5.12 -9.88 4.06
CA PRO A 74 -4.23 -10.58 4.98
C PRO A 74 -4.13 -12.08 4.72
N GLN A 75 -5.24 -12.71 4.33
CA GLN A 75 -5.33 -14.14 4.03
C GLN A 75 -4.50 -14.56 2.80
N ALA A 76 -4.29 -13.65 1.86
CA ALA A 76 -3.50 -13.90 0.65
C ALA A 76 -2.00 -13.62 0.84
N MET A 77 -1.62 -12.93 1.92
CA MET A 77 -0.24 -12.53 2.18
C MET A 77 0.76 -13.70 2.23
N PRO A 78 0.45 -14.86 2.84
CA PRO A 78 1.38 -16.00 2.84
C PRO A 78 1.76 -16.46 1.44
N ALA A 79 0.78 -16.58 0.53
CA ALA A 79 1.02 -17.00 -0.84
C ALA A 79 1.84 -15.96 -1.62
N VAL A 80 1.49 -14.67 -1.48
CA VAL A 80 2.19 -13.57 -2.15
C VAL A 80 3.64 -13.46 -1.71
N LEU A 81 3.93 -13.59 -0.41
CA LEU A 81 5.32 -13.55 0.07
C LEU A 81 6.08 -14.85 -0.19
N SER A 82 5.40 -15.99 -0.32
CA SER A 82 6.03 -17.22 -0.80
C SER A 82 6.52 -17.09 -2.25
N ASP A 83 5.79 -16.36 -3.08
CA ASP A 83 6.09 -16.12 -4.50
C ASP A 83 7.14 -14.99 -4.68
N ALA A 84 6.93 -13.84 -4.03
CA ALA A 84 7.72 -12.63 -4.26
C ALA A 84 8.73 -12.29 -3.16
N GLY A 85 8.71 -12.97 -2.01
CA GLY A 85 9.49 -12.59 -0.82
C GLY A 85 11.01 -12.56 -1.05
N GLN A 86 11.52 -13.42 -1.93
CA GLN A 86 12.93 -13.39 -2.35
C GLN A 86 13.24 -12.17 -3.23
N ALA A 87 12.34 -11.80 -4.15
CA ALA A 87 12.52 -10.64 -5.02
C ALA A 87 12.49 -9.32 -4.25
N CYS A 88 11.87 -9.31 -3.06
CA CYS A 88 11.80 -8.16 -2.16
C CYS A 88 13.14 -7.83 -1.46
N ALA A 89 14.21 -8.59 -1.70
CA ALA A 89 15.53 -8.29 -1.17
C ALA A 89 16.03 -6.89 -1.57
N GLY A 90 16.44 -6.10 -0.57
CA GLY A 90 16.89 -4.72 -0.76
C GLY A 90 15.79 -3.72 -1.16
N LYS A 91 14.52 -4.17 -1.25
CA LYS A 91 13.38 -3.31 -1.59
C LYS A 91 12.82 -2.65 -0.33
N PHE A 92 12.17 -1.51 -0.53
CA PHE A 92 11.45 -0.82 0.54
C PHE A 92 9.96 -1.22 0.51
N ILE A 93 9.47 -1.72 1.64
CA ILE A 93 8.18 -2.40 1.71
C ILE A 93 7.18 -1.52 2.47
N VAL A 94 6.00 -1.33 1.87
CA VAL A 94 4.85 -0.68 2.49
C VAL A 94 3.72 -1.68 2.54
N SER A 95 3.24 -2.05 3.73
CA SER A 95 2.09 -2.95 3.87
C SER A 95 0.85 -2.18 4.26
N ILE A 96 -0.24 -2.38 3.52
CA ILE A 96 -1.58 -1.86 3.88
C ILE A 96 -2.51 -2.97 4.40
N ALA A 97 -1.97 -4.17 4.67
CA ALA A 97 -2.76 -5.30 5.12
C ALA A 97 -3.08 -5.20 6.62
N ALA A 98 -4.38 -5.13 6.94
CA ALA A 98 -4.88 -5.09 8.31
C ALA A 98 -4.44 -6.34 9.10
N GLY A 99 -4.03 -6.15 10.36
CA GLY A 99 -3.65 -7.25 11.26
C GLY A 99 -2.33 -7.97 10.93
N VAL A 100 -1.62 -7.60 9.86
CA VAL A 100 -0.31 -8.20 9.51
C VAL A 100 0.80 -7.34 10.11
N THR A 101 1.52 -7.88 11.09
CA THR A 101 2.57 -7.13 11.81
C THR A 101 3.85 -6.99 11.00
N THR A 102 4.64 -5.97 11.31
CA THR A 102 5.98 -5.77 10.73
C THR A 102 6.88 -6.99 10.95
N ALA A 103 6.80 -7.60 12.14
CA ALA A 103 7.55 -8.80 12.49
C ALA A 103 7.18 -9.98 11.57
N TRP A 104 5.89 -10.22 11.36
CA TRP A 104 5.40 -11.29 10.51
C TRP A 104 5.87 -11.13 9.05
N ILE A 105 5.89 -9.89 8.54
CA ILE A 105 6.40 -9.58 7.19
C ILE A 105 7.91 -9.82 7.12
N ARG A 106 8.66 -9.34 8.13
CA ARG A 106 10.11 -9.45 8.17
C ARG A 106 10.60 -10.89 8.17
N GLU A 107 9.90 -11.81 8.82
CA GLU A 107 10.20 -13.24 8.79
C GLU A 107 10.07 -13.88 7.40
N ARG A 108 9.37 -13.23 6.46
CA ARG A 108 9.00 -13.77 5.15
C ARG A 108 9.62 -13.02 3.97
N ILE A 109 10.37 -11.96 4.24
CA ILE A 109 11.10 -11.19 3.23
C ILE A 109 12.59 -11.29 3.53
N VAL A 110 13.36 -11.68 2.53
CA VAL A 110 14.82 -11.73 2.64
C VAL A 110 15.34 -10.29 2.66
N THR A 111 16.03 -9.87 3.73
CA THR A 111 16.75 -8.59 3.85
C THR A 111 16.08 -7.38 3.17
N PRO A 112 14.86 -6.97 3.60
CA PRO A 112 14.23 -5.75 3.10
C PRO A 112 15.06 -4.53 3.52
N ARG A 113 15.09 -3.49 2.68
CA ARG A 113 15.73 -2.19 3.03
C ARG A 113 15.02 -1.52 4.20
N GLY A 114 13.70 -1.67 4.27
CA GLY A 114 12.86 -1.16 5.33
C GLY A 114 11.42 -1.63 5.17
N ILE A 115 10.66 -1.65 6.26
CA ILE A 115 9.24 -1.99 6.25
C ILE A 115 8.47 -0.89 6.97
N VAL A 116 7.42 -0.39 6.33
CA VAL A 116 6.41 0.48 6.92
C VAL A 116 5.07 -0.23 6.89
N ARG A 117 4.37 -0.20 8.02
CA ARG A 117 2.97 -0.61 8.10
C ARG A 117 2.09 0.62 8.03
N ALA A 118 1.10 0.57 7.16
CA ALA A 118 0.13 1.61 6.93
C ALA A 118 -1.28 1.06 7.12
N MET A 119 -2.15 1.86 7.72
CA MET A 119 -3.55 1.51 7.93
C MET A 119 -4.42 2.63 7.35
N PRO A 120 -4.65 2.65 6.03
CA PRO A 120 -5.60 3.56 5.40
C PRO A 120 -7.04 3.12 5.68
N ASN A 121 -8.00 4.00 5.44
CA ASN A 121 -9.43 3.72 5.57
C ASN A 121 -10.21 4.04 4.28
N THR A 122 -11.48 3.65 4.23
CA THR A 122 -12.30 3.72 3.00
C THR A 122 -12.52 5.13 2.42
N PRO A 123 -12.57 6.23 3.20
CA PRO A 123 -12.60 7.59 2.63
C PRO A 123 -11.42 7.92 1.69
N ALA A 124 -10.32 7.17 1.71
CA ALA A 124 -9.24 7.31 0.72
C ALA A 124 -9.73 7.14 -0.73
N LEU A 125 -10.82 6.39 -0.97
CA LEU A 125 -11.43 6.22 -2.30
C LEU A 125 -11.93 7.55 -2.88
N VAL A 126 -12.20 8.54 -2.03
CA VAL A 126 -12.62 9.90 -2.38
C VAL A 126 -11.60 10.96 -1.94
N ARG A 127 -10.37 10.54 -1.62
CA ARG A 127 -9.23 11.37 -1.18
C ARG A 127 -9.40 12.08 0.17
N GLU A 128 -10.33 11.61 1.00
CA GLU A 128 -10.56 12.12 2.36
C GLU A 128 -10.14 11.08 3.41
N GLY A 129 -9.16 10.25 3.06
CA GLY A 129 -8.66 9.17 3.91
C GLY A 129 -7.92 9.67 5.15
N VAL A 130 -7.82 8.81 6.14
CA VAL A 130 -6.86 8.93 7.23
C VAL A 130 -6.03 7.66 7.28
N THR A 131 -4.72 7.80 7.13
CA THR A 131 -3.77 6.70 7.20
C THR A 131 -2.92 6.81 8.45
N ALA A 132 -2.97 5.78 9.30
CA ALA A 132 -1.96 5.64 10.35
C ALA A 132 -0.72 4.93 9.81
N LEU A 133 0.46 5.45 10.13
CA LEU A 133 1.74 4.89 9.75
C LEU A 133 2.55 4.47 10.97
N THR A 134 3.11 3.27 10.91
CA THR A 134 4.15 2.81 11.81
C THR A 134 5.42 2.59 11.01
N CYS A 135 6.48 3.29 11.42
CA CYS A 135 7.80 3.21 10.82
C CYS A 135 8.81 2.68 11.84
N GLN A 136 9.87 2.06 11.35
CA GLN A 136 11.02 1.73 12.19
C GLN A 136 11.76 3.01 12.60
N PRO A 137 12.38 3.07 13.80
CA PRO A 137 13.13 4.25 14.24
C PRO A 137 14.24 4.68 13.27
N ASP A 138 14.89 3.72 12.62
CA ASP A 138 16.09 3.96 11.79
C ASP A 138 15.78 4.11 10.29
N LEU A 139 14.52 4.41 9.94
CA LEU A 139 14.13 4.55 8.55
C LEU A 139 14.74 5.82 7.94
N GLN A 140 15.32 5.68 6.74
CA GLN A 140 15.91 6.80 6.02
C GLN A 140 14.86 7.87 5.71
N SER A 141 15.25 9.15 5.81
CA SER A 141 14.33 10.29 5.64
C SER A 141 13.62 10.30 4.27
N ASP A 142 14.32 9.91 3.21
CA ASP A 142 13.77 9.83 1.85
C ASP A 142 12.70 8.75 1.71
N ASP A 143 12.87 7.61 2.39
CA ASP A 143 11.89 6.52 2.37
C ASP A 143 10.62 6.94 3.13
N LEU A 144 10.77 7.62 4.27
CA LEU A 144 9.63 8.16 5.01
C LEU A 144 8.87 9.22 4.20
N ALA A 145 9.58 10.13 3.53
CA ALA A 145 8.98 11.14 2.67
C ALA A 145 8.22 10.50 1.50
N ALA A 146 8.76 9.42 0.94
CA ALA A 146 8.10 8.68 -0.13
C ALA A 146 6.79 8.03 0.35
N VAL A 147 6.78 7.40 1.53
CA VAL A 147 5.55 6.85 2.11
C VAL A 147 4.54 7.93 2.42
N ARG A 148 4.97 9.07 2.99
CA ARG A 148 4.05 10.19 3.26
C ARG A 148 3.40 10.67 1.97
N THR A 149 4.19 10.90 0.93
CA THR A 149 3.66 11.29 -0.39
C THR A 149 2.63 10.29 -0.93
N LEU A 150 2.87 8.98 -0.74
CA LEU A 150 1.95 7.92 -1.18
C LEU A 150 0.56 8.05 -0.52
N PHE A 151 0.51 8.32 0.78
CA PHE A 151 -0.76 8.34 1.52
C PHE A 151 -1.38 9.74 1.62
N GLU A 152 -0.57 10.80 1.60
CA GLU A 152 -1.04 12.19 1.59
C GLU A 152 -1.76 12.52 0.26
N ALA A 153 -1.47 11.77 -0.81
CA ALA A 153 -2.19 11.86 -2.07
C ALA A 153 -3.68 11.43 -1.99
N VAL A 154 -4.09 10.77 -0.90
CA VAL A 154 -5.46 10.30 -0.68
C VAL A 154 -6.04 10.70 0.68
N GLY A 155 -5.38 11.63 1.39
CA GLY A 155 -5.91 12.19 2.64
C GLY A 155 -4.82 12.54 3.66
N SER A 156 -5.15 12.45 4.95
CA SER A 156 -4.24 12.80 6.04
C SER A 156 -3.43 11.61 6.54
N VAL A 157 -2.23 11.88 7.07
CA VAL A 157 -1.33 10.86 7.60
C VAL A 157 -0.95 11.16 9.05
N VAL A 158 -1.09 10.16 9.91
CA VAL A 158 -0.69 10.22 11.33
C VAL A 158 0.32 9.14 11.66
N SER A 159 1.33 9.46 12.45
CA SER A 159 2.32 8.47 12.91
C SER A 159 1.89 7.88 14.25
N VAL A 160 1.95 6.55 14.37
CA VAL A 160 1.57 5.83 15.59
C VAL A 160 2.55 4.69 15.87
N GLU A 161 2.68 4.34 17.14
CA GLU A 161 3.36 3.11 17.55
C GLU A 161 2.60 1.88 17.04
N GLU A 162 3.32 0.79 16.69
CA GLU A 162 2.67 -0.40 16.11
C GLU A 162 1.63 -1.02 17.04
N ARG A 163 1.87 -0.99 18.36
CA ARG A 163 0.95 -1.50 19.39
C ARG A 163 -0.42 -0.81 19.37
N LEU A 164 -0.52 0.37 18.75
CA LEU A 164 -1.77 1.13 18.63
C LEU A 164 -2.54 0.81 17.34
N MET A 165 -1.98 0.02 16.41
CA MET A 165 -2.60 -0.26 15.12
C MET A 165 -3.96 -0.98 15.23
N ASP A 166 -4.17 -1.78 16.28
CA ASP A 166 -5.46 -2.42 16.52
C ASP A 166 -6.52 -1.38 16.96
N ALA A 167 -6.12 -0.43 17.81
CA ALA A 167 -6.98 0.69 18.20
C ALA A 167 -7.29 1.61 17.02
N VAL A 168 -6.29 1.89 16.16
CA VAL A 168 -6.51 2.60 14.88
C VAL A 168 -7.51 1.87 14.00
N THR A 169 -7.40 0.53 13.90
CA THR A 169 -8.34 -0.26 13.11
C THR A 169 -9.77 -0.12 13.62
N GLY A 170 -9.96 -0.23 14.94
CA GLY A 170 -11.27 -0.04 15.57
C GLY A 170 -11.84 1.36 15.41
N LEU A 171 -10.99 2.39 15.39
CA LEU A 171 -11.43 3.79 15.28
C LEU A 171 -11.53 4.26 13.83
N SER A 172 -10.41 4.36 13.10
CA SER A 172 -10.36 4.94 11.75
C SER A 172 -10.74 3.95 10.66
N GLY A 173 -10.38 2.67 10.83
CA GLY A 173 -10.71 1.62 9.87
C GLY A 173 -12.21 1.32 9.84
N SER A 174 -12.80 1.13 11.01
CA SER A 174 -14.24 0.86 11.19
C SER A 174 -15.11 2.12 11.32
N GLY A 175 -14.53 3.25 11.71
CA GLY A 175 -15.24 4.50 11.98
C GLY A 175 -16.18 4.98 10.89
N PRO A 176 -15.79 4.94 9.59
CA PRO A 176 -16.70 5.30 8.50
C PRO A 176 -18.01 4.51 8.54
N ALA A 177 -17.97 3.22 8.90
CA ALA A 177 -19.18 2.41 8.99
C ALA A 177 -20.09 2.86 10.15
N TYR A 178 -19.52 3.27 11.29
CA TYR A 178 -20.30 3.83 12.41
C TYR A 178 -21.00 5.13 12.01
N VAL A 179 -20.31 5.98 11.25
CA VAL A 179 -20.87 7.23 10.72
C VAL A 179 -21.96 6.95 9.68
N PHE A 180 -21.79 5.95 8.81
CA PHE A 180 -22.83 5.57 7.85
C PHE A 180 -24.13 5.17 8.54
N VAL A 181 -24.05 4.35 9.60
CA VAL A 181 -25.21 3.96 10.41
C VAL A 181 -25.85 5.19 11.09
N ALA A 182 -25.05 6.12 11.60
CA ALA A 182 -25.57 7.34 12.23
C ALA A 182 -26.23 8.30 11.24
N ILE A 183 -25.79 8.33 9.98
CA ILE A 183 -26.41 9.14 8.91
C ILE A 183 -27.73 8.51 8.43
N GLU A 184 -27.82 7.18 8.44
CA GLU A 184 -29.03 6.45 8.04
C GLU A 184 -30.17 6.57 9.07
N ALA A 185 -29.84 6.76 10.35
CA ALA A 185 -30.77 6.89 11.47
C ALA A 185 -31.51 8.25 11.49
#